data_AF-A0A2X4UJD3-F1
#
_entry.id   AF-A0A2X4UJD3-F1
#
_cell.length_a   1.000
_cell.length_b   1.000
_cell.length_c   1.000
_cell.angle_alpha   90.00
_cell.angle_beta   90.00
_cell.angle_gamma   90.00
#
_symmetry.space_group_name_H-M   'P 1'
#
loop_
_entity.id
_entity.type
_entity.pdbx_description
1 polymer ?
#
loop_
_entity_poly.entity_id
_entity_poly.type
_entity_poly.pdbx_seq_one_letter_code
_entity_poly.pdbx_strand_id
1 'polypeptide(L)' 'MGEKGQIVIPKGARDLLGIGPGDTLLLLADIDRGIAVVRPELFEGFLEQALNATLQPPTADTAEETS' A
#
# COMPACT_ATOMS: atom_id res chain seq x y z
N MET A 1 -16.76 -8.61 -14.98
CA MET A 1 -16.71 -7.17 -15.34
C MET A 1 -18.06 -6.81 -15.94
N GLY A 2 -18.74 -5.77 -15.45
CA GLY A 2 -20.00 -5.33 -16.05
C GLY A 2 -19.76 -4.56 -17.35
N GLU A 3 -20.81 -4.42 -18.16
CA GLU A 3 -20.75 -3.84 -19.53
C GLU A 3 -20.17 -2.41 -19.60
N LYS A 4 -20.10 -1.69 -18.47
CA LYS A 4 -19.60 -0.31 -18.37
C LYS A 4 -18.22 -0.18 -17.70
N GLY A 5 -17.47 -1.28 -17.57
CA GLY A 5 -16.20 -1.27 -16.84
C GLY A 5 -16.37 -1.15 -15.31
N GLN A 6 -17.57 -1.44 -14.80
CA GLN A 6 -17.82 -1.48 -13.36
C GLN A 6 -17.18 -2.71 -12.72
N ILE A 7 -16.46 -2.48 -11.62
CA ILE A 7 -15.93 -3.51 -10.73
C ILE A 7 -16.81 -3.54 -9.48
N VAL A 8 -17.37 -4.71 -9.18
CA VAL A 8 -18.20 -4.91 -7.98
C VAL A 8 -17.31 -5.50 -6.90
N ILE A 9 -17.16 -4.81 -5.77
CA ILE A 9 -16.47 -5.36 -4.60
C ILE A 9 -17.48 -6.24 -3.84
N PRO A 10 -17.26 -7.57 -3.70
CA PRO A 10 -18.18 -8.46 -3.00
C PRO A 10 -18.35 -8.08 -1.52
N LYS A 11 -19.52 -8.38 -0.94
CA LYS A 11 -19.80 -8.08 0.48
C LYS A 11 -18.71 -8.61 1.43
N GLY A 12 -18.29 -9.86 1.26
CA GLY A 12 -17.26 -10.44 2.12
C GLY A 12 -15.92 -9.69 2.06
N ALA A 13 -15.53 -9.21 0.88
CA ALA A 13 -14.32 -8.39 0.74
C ALA A 13 -14.51 -7.02 1.42
N ARG A 14 -15.72 -6.44 1.33
CA ARG A 14 -16.04 -5.20 2.04
C ARG A 14 -15.94 -5.36 3.56
N ASP A 15 -16.51 -6.44 4.08
CA ASP A 15 -16.50 -6.75 5.51
C ASP A 15 -15.07 -7.00 6.02
N LEU A 16 -14.24 -7.71 5.24
CA LEU A 16 -12.83 -7.96 5.57
C LEU A 16 -11.97 -6.70 5.58
N LEU A 17 -12.20 -5.79 4.62
CA LEU A 17 -11.47 -4.53 4.51
C LEU A 17 -12.06 -3.42 5.39
N GLY A 18 -13.23 -3.66 6.00
CA GLY A 18 -13.96 -2.68 6.78
C GLY A 18 -14.40 -1.46 5.97
N ILE A 19 -14.78 -1.66 4.71
CA ILE A 19 -15.15 -0.57 3.78
C ILE A 19 -16.67 -0.41 3.65
N GLY A 20 -17.14 0.82 3.76
CA GLY A 20 -18.54 1.23 3.71
C GLY A 20 -18.84 2.24 2.59
N PRO A 21 -20.13 2.55 2.38
CA PRO A 21 -20.54 3.61 1.47
C PRO A 21 -19.98 4.97 1.93
N GLY A 22 -19.35 5.70 1.02
CA GLY A 22 -18.74 7.01 1.31
C GLY A 22 -17.25 6.95 1.62
N ASP A 23 -16.68 5.75 1.80
CA ASP A 23 -15.25 5.59 2.03
C ASP A 23 -14.44 5.93 0.78
N THR A 24 -13.30 6.58 1.01
CA THR A 24 -12.29 6.78 -0.02
C THR A 24 -11.38 5.56 -0.06
N LEU A 25 -11.15 5.00 -1.25
CA LEU A 25 -10.29 3.85 -1.46
C LEU A 25 -9.17 4.22 -2.44
N LEU A 26 -7.97 3.72 -2.19
CA LEU A 26 -6.86 3.82 -3.12
C LEU A 26 -6.75 2.52 -3.92
N LEU A 27 -6.76 2.64 -5.24
CA LEU A 27 -6.59 1.53 -6.17
C LEU A 27 -5.18 1.55 -6.73
N LEU A 28 -4.44 0.48 -6.54
CA LEU A 28 -3.11 0.27 -7.10
C LEU A 28 -3.18 -0.82 -8.16
N ALA A 29 -2.50 -0.62 -9.28
CA ALA A 29 -2.45 -1.59 -10.36
C ALA A 29 -1.01 -1.80 -10.82
N ASP A 30 -0.62 -3.06 -10.91
CA ASP A 30 0.68 -3.50 -11.38
C ASP A 30 0.47 -4.66 -12.38
N ILE A 31 1.20 -4.65 -13.48
CA ILE A 31 1.00 -5.60 -14.58
C ILE A 31 1.32 -7.04 -14.14
N ASP A 32 2.33 -7.20 -13.30
CA ASP A 32 2.82 -8.52 -12.88
C ASP A 32 2.10 -9.02 -11.62
N ARG A 33 1.58 -8.10 -10.79
CA ARG A 33 0.96 -8.42 -9.48
C ARG A 33 -0.56 -8.26 -9.43
N GLY A 34 -1.15 -7.60 -10.42
CA GLY A 34 -2.59 -7.35 -10.49
C GLY A 34 -3.02 -6.08 -9.77
N ILE A 35 -4.23 -6.11 -9.18
CA ILE A 35 -4.86 -4.94 -8.57
C ILE A 35 -4.94 -5.10 -7.05
N ALA A 36 -4.57 -4.05 -6.33
CA ALA A 36 -4.74 -3.96 -4.88
C ALA A 36 -5.70 -2.82 -4.52
N VAL A 37 -6.56 -3.07 -3.55
CA VAL A 37 -7.47 -2.08 -2.94
C VAL A 37 -7.00 -1.85 -1.52
N VAL A 38 -6.62 -0.62 -1.20
CA VAL A 38 -6.08 -0.27 0.12
C VAL A 38 -6.79 0.97 0.69
N ARG A 39 -6.82 1.05 2.02
CA ARG A 39 -7.32 2.24 2.72
C ARG A 39 -6.25 3.34 2.69
N PRO A 40 -6.61 4.59 2.41
CA PRO A 40 -5.65 5.70 2.35
C PRO A 40 -4.81 5.81 3.63
N GLU A 41 -5.42 5.63 4.81
CA GLU A 41 -4.76 5.80 6.10
C GLU A 41 -3.67 4.74 6.33
N LEU A 42 -3.88 3.52 5.81
CA LEU A 42 -2.87 2.46 5.87
C LEU A 42 -1.71 2.74 4.92
N PHE A 43 -2.01 3.33 3.76
CA PHE A 43 -1.03 3.66 2.74
C PHE A 43 -0.13 4.83 3.16
N GLU A 44 -0.67 5.84 3.83
CA GLU A 44 0.09 6.98 4.35
C GLU A 44 1.20 6.54 5.30
N GLY A 45 0.90 5.70 6.30
CA GLY A 45 1.92 5.18 7.22
C GLY A 45 2.99 4.32 6.52
N PHE A 46 2.61 3.54 5.50
CA PHE A 46 3.58 2.82 4.68
C PHE A 46 4.48 3.78 3.88
N LEU A 47 3.89 4.82 3.27
CA LEU A 47 4.64 5.77 2.45
C LEU A 47 5.63 6.57 3.27
N GLU A 48 5.26 7.00 4.48
CA GLU A 48 6.17 7.65 5.43
C GLU A 48 7.37 6.77 5.76
N GLN A 49 7.14 5.48 6.05
CA GLN A 49 8.22 4.53 6.34
C GLN A 49 9.11 4.30 5.12
N ALA A 50 8.52 4.11 3.94
CA ALA A 50 9.27 3.88 2.70
C ALA A 50 10.12 5.12 2.32
N LEU A 51 9.56 6.33 2.46
CA LEU A 51 10.28 7.56 2.19
C LEU A 51 11.43 7.75 3.17
N ASN A 52 11.20 7.54 4.48
CA ASN A 52 12.24 7.66 5.49
C ASN A 52 13.38 6.64 5.25
N ALA A 53 13.05 5.41 4.85
CA ALA A 53 14.04 4.40 4.48
C ALA A 53 14.88 4.80 3.24
N THR A 54 14.34 5.63 2.35
CA THR A 54 15.06 6.12 1.16
C THR A 54 15.90 7.37 1.47
N LEU A 55 15.49 8.17 2.47
CA LEU A 55 16.21 9.37 2.92
C LEU A 55 17.29 9.06 3.98
N GLN A 56 17.30 7.86 4.55
CA GLN A 56 18.36 7.43 5.44
C GLN A 56 19.54 6.95 4.57
N PRO A 57 20.68 7.67 4.54
CA PRO A 57 21.87 7.13 3.89
C PRO A 57 22.18 5.78 4.54
N PRO A 58 22.67 4.78 3.77
CA PRO A 58 23.19 3.57 4.37
C PRO A 58 24.19 4.02 5.43
N THR A 59 23.93 3.68 6.69
CA THR A 59 24.80 4.05 7.81
C THR A 59 26.19 3.50 7.51
N ALA A 60 27.06 4.38 7.01
CA ALA A 60 28.48 4.17 6.95
C ALA A 60 29.00 4.36 8.36
N ASP A 61 28.77 3.37 9.23
CA ASP A 61 29.70 3.04 10.30
C ASP A 61 29.28 1.74 11.00
N THR A 62 30.11 0.70 10.91
CA THR A 62 30.59 -0.03 12.08
C THR A 62 31.82 -0.84 11.66
N ALA A 63 32.89 -0.58 12.39
CA ALA A 63 34.13 -1.34 12.55
C ALA A 63 35.33 -0.94 11.65
N GLU A 64 35.83 0.27 11.88
CA GLU A 64 37.22 0.36 12.36
C GLU A 64 37.34 -0.42 13.69
N GLU A 65 37.69 -1.70 13.66
CA GLU A 65 38.44 -2.34 14.75
C GLU A 65 38.95 -3.72 14.29
N THR A 66 40.10 -3.75 13.62
CA THR A 66 41.02 -4.90 13.75
C THR A 66 42.42 -4.33 13.90
N SER A 67 42.84 -4.32 15.17
CA SER A 67 44.21 -4.16 15.61
C SER A 67 45.15 -5.24 15.05
#